data_AF-A3ZUR7-F1
#
_entry.id   AF-A3ZUR7-F1
#
_cell.length_a   1.000
_cell.length_b   1.000
_cell.length_c   1.000
_cell.angle_alpha   90.00
_cell.angle_beta   90.00
_cell.angle_gamma   90.00
#
_symmetry.space_group_name_H-M   'P 1'
#
loop_
_entity.id
_entity.type
_entity.pdbx_description
1 polymer ?
#
loop_
_entity_poly.entity_id
_entity_poly.type
_entity_poly.pdbx_seq_one_letter_code
_entity_poly.pdbx_strand_id
1 'polypeptide(L)'
;MGILFFGLGIFGIVTKTVLLRARDQYIFAMFGVKKFSPGFAVFTGASYCLVGVLAFFAAISISMGYGLDKKGNVTRNGVPVNAAQRPVQPGPQPLVESKPVAGETPAERMAREAEDAKRREEREAERRRAEEDRQANAALRMRAQEEREAADRERERLAKELEEKTRREKEAARLAALELPKPPQSLGSISYVDKAVQESPLLGKANGARFIDRAPEGGVMVGAIFFIGDHFGDSVAGIQPIYQVGDEYVKGKICGNETDRPIQQLAESGGVVAGVKARIGLIMDSVQLAYGPLQGTKVDPKQGYFGDLIGSDGGSPKDFYAEGHSIAGIFGTYEQDKSLMSLGMYVIQRMQVSELPAKHEMRTFTSADGKFSVEAKLLKVNDDGTVSLEKADGSKISAPTASLSDDDRAYIRANQ
;
A
#
# COMPACT_ATOMS: atom_id res chain seq x y z
N MET A 1 41.14 22.51 -17.02
CA MET A 1 40.54 21.55 -16.07
C MET A 1 39.52 22.17 -15.13
N GLY A 2 39.84 23.19 -14.33
CA GLY A 2 38.89 23.78 -13.36
C GLY A 2 37.55 24.28 -13.95
N ILE A 3 37.58 24.95 -15.11
CA ILE A 3 36.37 25.44 -15.81
C ILE A 3 35.51 24.27 -16.35
N LEU A 4 36.14 23.16 -16.75
CA LEU A 4 35.46 21.96 -17.22
C LEU A 4 34.73 21.24 -16.07
N PHE A 5 35.34 21.18 -14.88
CA PHE A 5 34.68 20.65 -13.69
C PHE A 5 33.57 21.57 -13.17
N PHE A 6 33.72 22.89 -13.28
CA PHE A 6 32.67 23.84 -12.93
C PHE A 6 31.47 23.76 -13.90
N GLY A 7 31.74 23.64 -15.20
CA GLY A 7 30.72 23.42 -16.23
C GLY A 7 29.99 22.09 -16.06
N LEU A 8 30.70 20.99 -15.77
CA LEU A 8 30.10 19.70 -15.44
C LEU A 8 29.35 19.71 -14.10
N GLY A 9 29.78 20.53 -13.14
CA GLY A 9 29.09 20.74 -11.87
C GLY A 9 27.76 21.47 -12.05
N ILE A 10 27.74 22.57 -12.82
CA ILE A 10 26.51 23.31 -13.14
C ILE A 10 25.57 22.46 -14.01
N PHE A 11 26.10 21.80 -15.04
CA PHE A 11 25.33 20.86 -15.85
C PHE A 11 24.76 19.74 -14.96
N GLY A 12 25.57 19.15 -14.10
CA GLY A 12 25.15 18.17 -13.10
C GLY A 12 24.04 18.66 -12.17
N ILE A 13 24.08 19.92 -11.71
CA ILE A 13 23.03 20.53 -10.85
C ILE A 13 21.72 20.71 -11.65
N VAL A 14 21.80 21.25 -12.86
CA VAL A 14 20.61 21.49 -13.71
C VAL A 14 19.98 20.17 -14.16
N THR A 15 20.79 19.20 -14.62
CA THR A 15 20.30 17.88 -15.04
C THR A 15 19.84 17.03 -13.84
N LYS A 16 20.45 17.16 -12.65
CA LYS A 16 19.95 16.51 -11.42
C LYS A 16 18.63 17.09 -10.95
N THR A 17 18.41 18.40 -11.05
CA THR A 17 17.14 19.01 -10.60
C THR A 17 15.94 18.44 -11.38
N VAL A 18 16.16 17.98 -12.61
CA VAL A 18 15.16 17.31 -13.46
C VAL A 18 15.11 15.79 -13.21
N LEU A 19 16.24 15.12 -12.98
CA LEU A 19 16.30 13.66 -12.80
C LEU A 19 16.09 13.16 -11.35
N LEU A 20 16.29 14.00 -10.33
CA LEU A 20 16.27 13.57 -8.91
C LEU A 20 14.88 13.51 -8.26
N ARG A 21 13.84 14.09 -8.88
CA ARG A 21 12.48 14.04 -8.30
C ARG A 21 11.95 12.62 -8.11
N ALA A 22 12.46 11.63 -8.85
CA ALA A 22 12.03 10.23 -8.74
C ALA A 22 12.87 9.37 -7.77
N ARG A 23 14.15 9.70 -7.53
CA ARG A 23 15.06 8.85 -6.73
C ARG A 23 15.17 9.27 -5.27
N ASP A 24 14.83 10.52 -4.96
CA ASP A 24 15.14 11.09 -3.64
C ASP A 24 14.14 10.69 -2.54
N GLN A 25 12.92 10.22 -2.85
CA GLN A 25 11.95 9.79 -1.83
C GLN A 25 12.50 8.68 -0.91
N TYR A 26 13.27 7.73 -1.45
CA TYR A 26 13.87 6.65 -0.67
C TYR A 26 14.97 7.15 0.28
N ILE A 27 15.77 8.11 -0.17
CA ILE A 27 16.83 8.73 0.64
C ILE A 27 16.20 9.62 1.73
N PHE A 28 15.14 10.38 1.40
CA PHE A 28 14.42 11.21 2.36
C PHE A 28 13.71 10.41 3.45
N ALA A 29 13.15 9.24 3.11
CA ALA A 29 12.59 8.31 4.08
C ALA A 29 13.65 7.80 5.07
N MET A 30 14.89 7.56 4.59
CA MET A 30 16.00 7.11 5.43
C MET A 30 16.44 8.14 6.48
N PHE A 31 16.19 9.44 6.24
CA PHE A 31 16.52 10.54 7.16
C PHE A 31 15.29 11.14 7.87
N GLY A 32 14.09 10.56 7.71
CA GLY A 32 12.88 11.00 8.40
C GLY A 32 12.34 12.38 7.99
N VAL A 33 12.78 12.93 6.86
CA VAL A 33 12.39 14.28 6.42
C VAL A 33 11.17 14.19 5.50
N LYS A 34 10.00 14.58 6.01
CA LYS A 34 8.71 14.40 5.31
C LYS A 34 8.35 15.50 4.29
N LYS A 35 9.06 16.65 4.26
CA LYS A 35 8.78 17.75 3.31
C LYS A 35 10.06 18.44 2.85
N PHE A 36 10.12 18.80 1.57
CA PHE A 36 11.23 19.52 0.96
C PHE A 36 11.24 20.97 1.45
N SER A 37 12.09 21.29 2.43
CA SER A 37 12.26 22.68 2.88
C SER A 37 13.24 23.40 1.94
N PRO A 38 13.04 24.69 1.63
CA PRO A 38 14.01 25.48 0.87
C PRO A 38 15.43 25.44 1.48
N GLY A 39 15.51 25.29 2.82
CA GLY A 39 16.78 25.12 3.53
C GLY A 39 17.53 23.84 3.18
N PHE A 40 16.83 22.77 2.76
CA PHE A 40 17.48 21.50 2.39
C PHE A 40 18.26 21.61 1.07
N ALA A 41 17.76 22.38 0.10
CA ALA A 41 18.49 22.63 -1.15
C ALA A 41 19.78 23.43 -0.89
N VAL A 42 19.71 24.41 0.03
CA VAL A 42 20.88 25.19 0.46
C VAL A 42 21.87 24.31 1.23
N PHE A 43 21.38 23.46 2.13
CA PHE A 43 22.21 22.54 2.91
C PHE A 43 22.91 21.49 2.04
N THR A 44 22.19 20.87 1.10
CA THR A 44 22.78 19.89 0.18
C THR A 44 23.77 20.56 -0.76
N GLY A 45 23.44 21.73 -1.32
CA GLY A 45 24.38 22.54 -2.10
C GLY A 45 25.66 22.88 -1.32
N ALA A 46 25.53 23.34 -0.08
CA ALA A 46 26.66 23.64 0.80
C ALA A 46 27.50 22.38 1.12
N SER A 47 26.84 21.24 1.33
CA SER A 47 27.51 19.95 1.60
C SER A 47 28.35 19.49 0.41
N TYR A 48 27.82 19.58 -0.82
CA TYR A 48 28.58 19.25 -2.03
C TYR A 48 29.76 20.20 -2.25
N CYS A 49 29.58 21.50 -1.99
CA CYS A 49 30.69 22.46 -2.02
C CYS A 49 31.77 22.11 -0.99
N LEU A 50 31.39 21.77 0.25
CA LEU A 50 32.32 21.39 1.31
C LEU A 50 33.10 20.12 0.94
N VAL A 51 32.41 19.08 0.44
CA VAL A 51 33.05 17.83 -0.02
C VAL A 51 33.99 18.10 -1.20
N GLY A 52 33.60 18.95 -2.14
CA GLY A 52 34.46 19.37 -3.25
C GLY A 52 35.74 20.08 -2.79
N VAL A 53 35.62 20.97 -1.80
CA VAL A 53 36.77 21.65 -1.18
C VAL A 53 37.66 20.66 -0.43
N LEU A 54 37.08 19.75 0.36
CA LEU A 54 37.84 18.71 1.07
C LEU A 54 38.57 17.76 0.11
N ALA A 55 37.94 17.36 -0.99
CA ALA A 55 38.57 16.55 -2.02
C ALA A 55 39.73 17.28 -2.71
N PHE A 56 39.59 18.58 -2.95
CA PHE A 56 40.67 19.42 -3.49
C PHE A 56 41.87 19.50 -2.53
N PHE A 57 41.64 19.71 -1.23
CA PHE A 57 42.70 19.69 -0.22
C PHE A 57 43.34 18.31 -0.02
N ALA A 58 42.55 17.24 -0.10
CA ALA A 58 43.07 15.87 -0.07
C ALA A 58 43.98 15.60 -1.28
N ALA A 59 43.58 16.02 -2.48
CA ALA A 59 44.41 15.90 -3.68
C ALA A 59 45.73 16.68 -3.57
N ILE A 60 45.70 17.91 -3.03
CA ILE A 60 46.92 18.69 -2.75
C ILE A 60 47.81 17.95 -1.74
N SER A 61 47.23 17.42 -0.66
CA SER A 61 47.98 16.72 0.40
C SER A 61 48.66 15.45 -0.12
N ILE A 62 47.97 14.70 -0.97
CA ILE A 62 48.54 13.52 -1.66
C ILE A 62 49.66 13.94 -2.61
N SER A 63 49.50 15.03 -3.37
CA SER A 63 50.54 15.54 -4.28
C SER A 63 51.81 16.00 -3.54
N MET A 64 51.66 16.41 -2.28
CA MET A 64 52.75 16.77 -1.38
C MET A 64 53.35 15.57 -0.61
N GLY A 65 52.92 14.33 -0.90
CA GLY A 65 53.51 13.11 -0.35
C GLY A 65 53.01 12.71 1.04
N TYR A 66 51.88 13.24 1.51
CA TYR A 66 51.22 12.79 2.74
C TYR A 66 50.24 11.64 2.43
N GLY A 67 50.57 10.43 2.89
CA GLY A 67 49.69 9.26 2.81
C GLY A 67 49.01 9.00 4.15
N LEU A 68 47.70 8.77 4.15
CA LEU A 68 46.97 8.26 5.31
C LEU A 68 47.01 6.73 5.28
N ASP A 69 47.49 6.11 6.35
CA ASP A 69 47.41 4.65 6.49
C ASP A 69 45.96 4.20 6.76
N LYS A 70 45.69 2.88 6.71
CA LYS A 70 44.35 2.31 6.96
C LYS A 70 43.77 2.62 8.34
N LYS A 71 44.54 3.23 9.25
CA LYS A 71 44.10 3.65 10.59
C LYS A 71 43.89 5.16 10.70
N GLY A 72 44.04 5.91 9.61
CA GLY A 72 43.86 7.36 9.59
C GLY A 72 45.05 8.15 10.16
N ASN A 73 46.21 7.50 10.34
CA ASN A 73 47.41 8.21 10.79
C ASN A 73 48.12 8.83 9.59
N VAL A 74 48.50 10.10 9.74
CA VAL A 74 49.28 10.84 8.73
C VAL A 74 50.71 10.29 8.75
N THR A 75 51.01 9.38 7.84
CA THR A 75 52.36 8.89 7.61
C THR A 75 53.02 9.75 6.54
N ARG A 76 54.03 10.52 6.94
CA ARG A 76 54.92 11.20 6.00
C ARG A 76 55.71 10.09 5.30
N ASN A 77 55.67 10.02 3.97
CA ASN A 77 56.45 9.04 3.21
C ASN A 77 57.93 9.21 3.54
N GLY A 78 58.43 8.38 4.44
CA GLY A 78 59.77 8.41 4.95
C GLY A 78 60.15 7.02 5.44
N VAL A 79 61.06 6.40 4.68
CA VAL A 79 62.03 5.37 5.09
C VAL A 79 61.43 4.06 5.62
N PRO A 80 61.75 2.89 5.04
CA PRO A 80 61.28 1.60 5.54
C PRO A 80 61.72 1.39 6.99
N VAL A 81 60.76 1.48 7.92
CA VAL A 81 60.96 1.14 9.32
C VAL A 81 60.95 -0.38 9.44
N ASN A 82 62.10 -0.92 9.85
CA ASN A 82 62.36 -2.32 10.16
C ASN A 82 61.20 -2.97 10.91
N ALA A 83 60.80 -4.17 10.45
CA ALA A 83 59.83 -5.04 11.09
C ALA A 83 60.27 -5.35 12.53
N ALA A 84 59.69 -4.66 13.50
CA ALA A 84 59.87 -4.95 14.91
C ALA A 84 59.33 -6.35 15.20
N GLN A 85 60.27 -7.22 15.59
CA GLN A 85 60.07 -8.61 15.94
C GLN A 85 59.01 -8.73 17.03
N ARG A 86 58.03 -9.62 16.83
CA ARG A 86 57.20 -10.10 17.94
C ARG A 86 58.16 -10.75 18.97
N PRO A 87 58.03 -10.46 20.27
CA PRO A 87 58.81 -11.17 21.28
C PRO A 87 58.48 -12.65 21.17
N VAL A 88 59.49 -13.44 20.80
CA VAL A 88 59.45 -14.89 20.78
C VAL A 88 59.07 -15.33 22.19
N GLN A 89 57.86 -15.90 22.35
CA GLN A 89 57.55 -16.60 23.59
C GLN A 89 58.62 -17.68 23.77
N PRO A 90 59.38 -17.69 24.88
CA PRO A 90 60.36 -18.71 25.12
C PRO A 90 59.62 -20.05 25.12
N GLY A 91 60.01 -20.93 24.19
CA GLY A 91 59.52 -22.31 24.17
C GLY A 91 59.73 -22.97 25.53
N PRO A 92 58.93 -23.99 25.87
CA PRO A 92 59.06 -24.69 27.14
C PRO A 92 60.53 -25.07 27.36
N GLN A 93 61.17 -24.45 28.35
CA GLN A 93 62.55 -24.79 28.66
C GLN A 93 62.58 -26.28 28.98
N PRO A 94 63.43 -27.07 28.32
CA PRO A 94 63.57 -28.47 28.63
C PRO A 94 63.87 -28.59 30.12
N LEU A 95 63.15 -29.48 30.81
CA LEU A 95 63.40 -29.82 32.20
C LEU A 95 64.90 -30.09 32.34
N VAL A 96 65.63 -29.13 32.90
CA VAL A 96 67.06 -29.29 33.19
C VAL A 96 67.10 -30.37 34.24
N GLU A 97 67.44 -31.58 33.79
CA GLU A 97 67.66 -32.73 34.65
C GLU A 97 68.70 -32.31 35.68
N SER A 98 68.31 -32.25 36.95
CA SER A 98 69.19 -31.81 38.03
C SER A 98 70.40 -32.76 38.06
N LYS A 99 71.55 -32.29 37.58
CA LYS A 99 72.78 -33.07 37.62
C LYS A 99 73.05 -33.46 39.08
N PRO A 100 73.47 -34.72 39.35
CA PRO A 100 73.83 -35.13 40.70
C PRO A 100 74.95 -34.22 41.22
N VAL A 101 74.70 -33.55 42.34
CA VAL A 101 75.70 -32.72 43.00
C VAL A 101 76.74 -33.66 43.61
N ALA A 102 77.98 -33.62 43.10
CA ALA A 102 79.05 -34.50 43.57
C ALA A 102 79.40 -34.16 45.03
N GLY A 103 79.12 -35.09 45.96
CA GLY A 103 79.39 -34.94 47.40
C GLY A 103 78.16 -34.89 48.30
N GLU A 104 76.94 -34.99 47.77
CA GLU A 104 75.72 -35.07 48.59
C GLU A 104 75.69 -36.32 49.49
N THR A 105 75.37 -36.12 50.75
CA THR A 105 75.10 -37.19 51.70
C THR A 105 73.77 -37.89 51.36
N PRO A 106 73.57 -39.17 51.70
CA PRO A 106 72.30 -39.87 51.47
C PRO A 106 71.08 -39.14 52.05
N ALA A 107 71.25 -38.38 53.14
CA ALA A 107 70.20 -37.57 53.74
C ALA A 107 69.79 -36.36 52.88
N GLU A 108 70.76 -35.65 52.28
CA GLU A 108 70.50 -34.52 51.37
C GLU A 108 69.80 -34.97 50.09
N ARG A 109 70.16 -36.14 49.57
CA ARG A 109 69.50 -36.74 48.42
C ARG A 109 68.02 -37.06 48.69
N MET A 110 67.73 -37.70 49.83
CA MET A 110 66.33 -37.97 50.22
C MET A 110 65.53 -36.69 50.45
N ALA A 111 66.14 -35.64 51.02
CA ALA A 111 65.49 -34.35 51.20
C ALA A 111 65.15 -33.67 49.86
N ARG A 112 66.06 -33.70 48.89
CA ARG A 112 65.83 -33.16 47.55
C ARG A 112 64.76 -33.94 46.78
N GLU A 113 64.81 -35.27 46.85
CA GLU A 113 63.80 -36.14 46.23
C GLU A 113 62.40 -35.90 46.84
N ALA A 114 62.31 -35.68 48.16
CA ALA A 114 61.06 -35.32 48.83
C ALA A 114 60.54 -33.92 48.44
N GLU A 115 61.43 -32.93 48.31
CA GLU A 115 61.05 -31.58 47.85
C GLU A 115 60.59 -31.60 46.38
N ASP A 116 61.29 -32.33 45.51
CA ASP A 116 60.92 -32.48 44.10
C ASP A 116 59.58 -33.21 43.95
N ALA A 117 59.32 -34.23 44.77
CA ALA A 117 58.01 -34.91 44.83
C ALA A 117 56.90 -33.92 45.20
N LYS A 118 57.10 -33.10 46.25
CA LYS A 118 56.15 -32.06 46.65
C LYS A 118 55.91 -31.02 45.55
N ARG A 119 56.96 -30.55 44.86
CA ARG A 119 56.84 -29.62 43.72
C ARG A 119 56.16 -30.25 42.50
N ARG A 120 56.23 -31.57 42.32
CA ARG A 120 55.47 -32.29 41.28
C ARG A 120 54.00 -32.37 41.65
N GLU A 121 53.68 -32.72 42.89
CA GLU A 121 52.31 -32.75 43.40
C GLU A 121 51.64 -31.36 43.33
N GLU A 122 52.33 -30.29 43.74
CA GLU A 122 51.83 -28.92 43.64
C GLU A 122 51.55 -28.50 42.18
N ARG A 123 52.46 -28.82 41.24
CA ARG A 123 52.26 -28.55 39.81
C ARG A 123 51.14 -29.37 39.21
N GLU A 124 50.99 -30.64 39.59
CA GLU A 124 49.87 -31.46 39.15
C GLU A 124 48.53 -30.93 39.69
N ALA A 125 48.49 -30.52 40.96
CA ALA A 125 47.32 -29.90 41.56
C ALA A 125 46.96 -28.58 40.86
N GLU A 126 47.94 -27.74 40.53
CA GLU A 126 47.73 -26.51 39.75
C GLU A 126 47.20 -26.81 38.34
N ARG A 127 47.76 -27.82 37.66
CA ARG A 127 47.27 -28.25 36.34
C ARG A 127 45.82 -28.76 36.40
N ARG A 128 45.45 -29.52 37.44
CA ARG A 128 44.07 -29.97 37.66
C ARG A 128 43.13 -28.79 37.86
N ARG A 129 43.47 -27.85 38.74
CA ARG A 129 42.68 -26.62 38.95
C ARG A 129 42.54 -25.81 37.66
N ALA A 130 43.62 -25.62 36.91
CA ALA A 130 43.59 -24.90 35.63
C ALA A 130 42.79 -25.63 34.55
N GLU A 131 42.70 -26.96 34.60
CA GLU A 131 41.84 -27.74 33.72
C GLU A 131 40.37 -27.64 34.13
N GLU A 132 40.06 -27.76 35.42
CA GLU A 132 38.72 -27.54 35.97
C GLU A 132 38.21 -26.13 35.64
N ASP A 133 39.04 -25.09 35.81
CA ASP A 133 38.70 -23.72 35.44
C ASP A 133 38.46 -23.57 33.93
N ARG A 134 39.23 -24.27 33.09
CA ARG A 134 39.02 -24.27 31.64
C ARG A 134 37.71 -24.96 31.27
N GLN A 135 37.38 -26.09 31.90
CA GLN A 135 36.13 -26.80 31.70
C GLN A 135 34.92 -25.98 32.18
N ALA A 136 35.03 -25.34 33.35
CA ALA A 136 34.00 -24.46 33.88
C ALA A 136 33.74 -23.25 32.98
N ASN A 137 34.80 -22.60 32.50
CA ASN A 137 34.69 -21.48 31.56
C ASN A 137 34.12 -21.91 30.20
N ALA A 138 34.48 -23.09 29.70
CA ALA A 138 33.91 -23.64 28.46
C ALA A 138 32.41 -23.93 28.62
N ALA A 139 32.00 -24.55 29.74
CA ALA A 139 30.60 -24.81 30.06
C ALA A 139 29.79 -23.51 30.19
N LEU A 140 30.35 -22.46 30.81
CA LEU A 140 29.70 -21.15 30.91
C LEU A 140 29.50 -20.51 29.52
N ARG A 141 30.50 -20.60 28.63
CA ARG A 141 30.39 -20.09 27.26
C ARG A 141 29.32 -20.84 26.46
N MET A 142 29.25 -22.16 26.59
CA MET A 142 28.21 -22.97 25.95
C MET A 142 26.81 -22.57 26.43
N ARG A 143 26.61 -22.44 27.75
CA ARG A 143 25.32 -21.96 28.31
C ARG A 143 24.96 -20.57 27.82
N ALA A 144 25.91 -19.65 27.81
CA ALA A 144 25.69 -18.28 27.32
C ALA A 144 25.35 -18.27 25.81
N GLN A 145 25.89 -19.20 25.02
CA GLN A 145 25.52 -19.34 23.61
C GLN A 145 24.11 -19.92 23.46
N GLU A 146 23.77 -20.96 24.21
CA GLU A 146 22.43 -21.56 24.21
C GLU A 146 21.35 -20.54 24.61
N GLU A 147 21.62 -19.71 25.63
CA GLU A 147 20.73 -18.63 26.06
C GLU A 147 20.55 -17.56 24.97
N ARG A 148 21.62 -17.18 24.26
CA ARG A 148 21.54 -16.22 23.14
C ARG A 148 20.72 -16.78 21.98
N GLU A 149 20.98 -18.03 21.60
CA GLU A 149 20.23 -18.70 20.53
C GLU A 149 18.75 -18.87 20.91
N ALA A 150 18.45 -19.16 22.17
CA ALA A 150 17.08 -19.22 22.67
C ALA A 150 16.39 -17.85 22.60
N ALA A 151 17.08 -16.78 23.02
CA ALA A 151 16.57 -15.41 22.95
C ALA A 151 16.33 -14.95 21.50
N ASP A 152 17.21 -15.31 20.57
CA ASP A 152 17.06 -14.97 19.15
C ASP A 152 15.87 -15.72 18.52
N ARG A 153 15.69 -17.01 18.84
CA ARG A 153 14.51 -17.78 18.41
C ARG A 153 13.21 -17.19 18.95
N GLU A 154 13.19 -16.72 20.19
CA GLU A 154 12.01 -16.08 20.77
C GLU A 154 11.71 -14.73 20.10
N ARG A 155 12.73 -13.92 19.84
CA ARG A 155 12.58 -12.65 19.09
C ARG A 155 12.04 -12.88 17.69
N GLU A 156 12.54 -13.89 16.98
CA GLU A 156 12.05 -14.24 15.65
C GLU A 156 10.57 -14.67 15.69
N ARG A 157 10.18 -15.48 16.69
CA ARG A 157 8.78 -15.88 16.88
C ARG A 157 7.88 -14.66 17.12
N LEU A 158 8.27 -13.77 18.02
CA LEU A 158 7.51 -12.55 18.32
C LEU A 158 7.42 -11.61 17.11
N ALA A 159 8.49 -11.49 16.32
CA ALA A 159 8.48 -10.69 15.10
C ALA A 159 7.50 -11.25 14.06
N LYS A 160 7.49 -12.57 13.86
CA LYS A 160 6.53 -13.25 12.97
C LYS A 160 5.08 -13.07 13.44
N GLU A 161 4.82 -13.23 14.74
CA GLU A 161 3.49 -13.02 15.31
C GLU A 161 3.01 -11.56 15.13
N LEU A 162 3.90 -10.58 15.31
CA LEU A 162 3.58 -9.17 15.10
C LEU A 162 3.30 -8.85 13.62
N GLU A 163 4.08 -9.43 12.70
CA GLU A 163 3.88 -9.29 11.26
C GLU A 163 2.53 -9.88 10.83
N GLU A 164 2.19 -11.09 11.28
CA GLU A 164 0.90 -11.72 10.99
C GLU A 164 -0.27 -10.92 11.57
N LYS A 165 -0.13 -10.40 12.79
CA LYS A 165 -1.14 -9.54 13.41
C LYS A 165 -1.35 -8.27 12.57
N THR A 166 -0.26 -7.61 12.19
CA THR A 166 -0.30 -6.40 11.34
C THR A 166 -0.96 -6.71 9.99
N ARG A 167 -0.65 -7.86 9.38
CA ARG A 167 -1.26 -8.31 8.13
C ARG A 167 -2.78 -8.50 8.27
N ARG A 168 -3.23 -9.17 9.34
CA ARG A 168 -4.67 -9.37 9.62
C ARG A 168 -5.39 -8.05 9.88
N GLU A 169 -4.78 -7.13 10.62
CA GLU A 169 -5.33 -5.81 10.88
C GLU A 169 -5.47 -4.99 9.58
N LYS A 170 -4.45 -5.03 8.70
CA LYS A 170 -4.51 -4.38 7.39
C LYS A 170 -5.60 -5.00 6.49
N GLU A 171 -5.72 -6.32 6.46
CA GLU A 171 -6.74 -7.01 5.68
C GLU A 171 -8.16 -6.71 6.20
N ALA A 172 -8.35 -6.70 7.52
CA ALA A 172 -9.62 -6.31 8.13
C ALA A 172 -9.97 -4.84 7.82
N ALA A 173 -9.00 -3.92 7.90
CA ALA A 173 -9.19 -2.52 7.52
C ALA A 173 -9.53 -2.36 6.03
N ARG A 174 -8.89 -3.14 5.16
CA ARG A 174 -9.20 -3.19 3.72
C ARG A 174 -10.63 -3.67 3.49
N LEU A 175 -11.05 -4.76 4.13
CA LEU A 175 -12.41 -5.28 3.99
C LEU A 175 -13.47 -4.29 4.51
N ALA A 176 -13.21 -3.64 5.65
CA ALA A 176 -14.09 -2.62 6.20
C ALA A 176 -14.21 -1.40 5.27
N ALA A 177 -13.11 -0.98 4.63
CA ALA A 177 -13.12 0.11 3.65
C ALA A 177 -13.82 -0.26 2.32
N LEU A 178 -14.12 -1.54 2.08
CA LEU A 178 -14.89 -2.03 0.93
C LEU A 178 -16.37 -2.27 1.25
N GLU A 179 -16.77 -2.15 2.52
CA GLU A 179 -18.16 -2.29 2.96
C GLU A 179 -18.90 -0.97 2.72
N LEU A 180 -19.97 -1.04 1.91
CA LEU A 180 -20.77 0.14 1.60
C LEU A 180 -21.84 0.35 2.68
N PRO A 181 -22.00 1.57 3.21
CA PRO A 181 -23.13 1.88 4.10
C PRO A 181 -24.45 1.81 3.30
N LYS A 182 -25.59 1.75 3.99
CA LYS A 182 -26.88 1.92 3.30
C LYS A 182 -27.03 3.37 2.81
N PRO A 183 -27.61 3.63 1.62
CA PRO A 183 -27.89 4.98 1.18
C PRO A 183 -28.79 5.72 2.18
N PRO A 184 -28.44 6.94 2.61
CA PRO A 184 -29.27 7.71 3.55
C PRO A 184 -30.58 8.19 2.90
N GLN A 185 -30.61 8.33 1.58
CA GLN A 185 -31.77 8.77 0.81
C GLN A 185 -31.84 7.97 -0.49
N SER A 186 -33.02 7.43 -0.80
CA SER A 186 -33.29 6.82 -2.11
C SER A 186 -33.26 7.90 -3.17
N LEU A 187 -32.52 7.67 -4.26
CA LEU A 187 -32.75 8.39 -5.49
C LEU A 187 -34.06 7.81 -6.05
N GLY A 188 -35.04 8.66 -6.36
CA GLY A 188 -36.27 8.20 -7.00
C GLY A 188 -35.92 7.38 -8.24
N SER A 189 -36.83 6.54 -8.71
CA SER A 189 -36.48 5.71 -9.85
C SER A 189 -36.28 6.51 -11.12
N ILE A 190 -35.08 6.34 -11.64
CA ILE A 190 -34.62 6.97 -12.85
C ILE A 190 -34.53 5.86 -13.90
N SER A 191 -34.92 6.19 -15.12
CA SER A 191 -34.63 5.36 -16.29
C SER A 191 -33.97 6.23 -17.35
N TYR A 192 -33.10 5.60 -18.13
CA TYR A 192 -32.51 6.22 -19.31
C TYR A 192 -32.28 5.15 -20.36
N VAL A 193 -32.49 5.52 -21.61
CA VAL A 193 -32.21 4.65 -22.76
C VAL A 193 -30.71 4.67 -23.05
N ASP A 194 -30.12 3.55 -23.48
CA ASP A 194 -28.68 3.47 -23.79
C ASP A 194 -28.19 4.56 -24.74
N LYS A 195 -29.02 4.95 -25.73
CA LYS A 195 -28.72 6.05 -26.67
C LYS A 195 -28.62 7.43 -26.02
N ALA A 196 -29.09 7.59 -24.79
CA ALA A 196 -28.95 8.82 -24.01
C ALA A 196 -27.61 8.88 -23.27
N VAL A 197 -26.80 7.82 -23.29
CA VAL A 197 -25.50 7.79 -22.64
C VAL A 197 -24.40 8.12 -23.66
N GLN A 198 -23.57 9.12 -23.35
CA GLN A 198 -22.46 9.57 -24.22
C GLN A 198 -21.11 9.47 -23.52
N GLU A 199 -20.05 9.14 -24.26
CA GLU A 199 -18.68 9.17 -23.74
C GLU A 199 -18.18 10.61 -23.63
N SER A 200 -17.62 10.96 -22.47
CA SER A 200 -16.87 12.21 -22.29
C SER A 200 -15.56 12.18 -23.08
N PRO A 201 -14.85 13.32 -23.21
CA PRO A 201 -13.43 13.30 -23.55
C PRO A 201 -12.65 12.42 -22.55
N LEU A 202 -11.69 11.67 -23.06
CA LEU A 202 -10.80 10.85 -22.25
C LEU A 202 -9.72 11.74 -21.60
N LEU A 203 -9.62 11.70 -20.28
CA LEU A 203 -8.56 12.41 -19.55
C LEU A 203 -7.32 11.50 -19.49
N GLY A 204 -6.24 11.89 -20.15
CA GLY A 204 -4.95 11.17 -20.14
C GLY A 204 -4.61 10.51 -21.46
N LYS A 205 -3.72 9.51 -21.42
CA LYS A 205 -3.24 8.81 -22.62
C LYS A 205 -3.95 7.46 -22.75
N ALA A 206 -4.49 7.18 -23.93
CA ALA A 206 -5.10 5.89 -24.26
C ALA A 206 -4.03 4.80 -24.49
N ASN A 207 -3.26 4.49 -23.46
CA ASN A 207 -2.23 3.44 -23.47
C ASN A 207 -2.59 2.34 -22.46
N GLY A 208 -2.24 1.09 -22.78
CA GLY A 208 -2.53 -0.09 -21.96
C GLY A 208 -3.88 -0.76 -22.26
N ALA A 209 -4.36 -1.58 -21.32
CA ALA A 209 -5.62 -2.30 -21.42
C ALA A 209 -6.81 -1.34 -21.23
N ARG A 210 -7.81 -1.42 -22.10
CA ARG A 210 -9.05 -0.63 -22.00
C ARG A 210 -10.00 -1.26 -20.99
N PHE A 211 -10.68 -0.44 -20.20
CA PHE A 211 -11.79 -0.86 -19.34
C PHE A 211 -13.05 -0.04 -19.61
N ILE A 212 -14.20 -0.63 -19.29
CA ILE A 212 -15.54 -0.05 -19.38
C ILE A 212 -16.34 -0.61 -18.20
N ASP A 213 -16.96 0.28 -17.43
CA ASP A 213 -17.91 -0.11 -16.39
C ASP A 213 -19.10 0.85 -16.37
N ARG A 214 -20.30 0.29 -16.48
CA ARG A 214 -21.56 1.04 -16.53
C ARG A 214 -22.42 0.62 -15.35
N ALA A 215 -23.18 1.58 -14.84
CA ALA A 215 -24.20 1.36 -13.84
C ALA A 215 -25.21 0.32 -14.36
N PRO A 216 -25.80 -0.48 -13.46
CA PRO A 216 -27.02 -1.21 -13.76
C PRO A 216 -28.12 -0.28 -14.27
N GLU A 217 -29.14 -0.85 -14.92
CA GLU A 217 -30.28 -0.07 -15.43
C GLU A 217 -30.90 0.80 -14.33
N GLY A 218 -31.09 2.09 -14.64
CA GLY A 218 -31.60 3.09 -13.70
C GLY A 218 -30.63 3.55 -12.63
N GLY A 219 -29.41 3.02 -12.61
CA GLY A 219 -28.35 3.42 -11.69
C GLY A 219 -27.63 4.69 -12.11
N VAL A 220 -27.19 5.48 -11.13
CA VAL A 220 -26.29 6.63 -11.33
C VAL A 220 -25.08 6.50 -10.42
N MET A 221 -23.93 7.02 -10.85
CA MET A 221 -22.70 7.00 -10.07
C MET A 221 -22.78 8.00 -8.92
N VAL A 222 -22.54 7.53 -7.70
CA VAL A 222 -22.59 8.31 -6.46
C VAL A 222 -21.23 8.39 -5.76
N GLY A 223 -20.24 7.63 -6.23
CA GLY A 223 -18.91 7.64 -5.66
C GLY A 223 -18.00 6.62 -6.33
N ALA A 224 -16.85 6.36 -5.70
CA ALA A 224 -15.92 5.33 -6.13
C ALA A 224 -15.03 4.88 -4.98
N ILE A 225 -14.49 3.67 -5.09
CA ILE A 225 -13.36 3.18 -4.31
C ILE A 225 -12.12 3.32 -5.19
N PHE A 226 -11.15 4.09 -4.74
CA PHE A 226 -9.87 4.28 -5.42
C PHE A 226 -8.83 3.36 -4.80
N PHE A 227 -8.06 2.66 -5.63
CA PHE A 227 -6.93 1.85 -5.18
C PHE A 227 -5.64 2.63 -5.42
N ILE A 228 -4.88 2.89 -4.35
CA ILE A 228 -3.65 3.69 -4.45
C ILE A 228 -2.44 2.77 -4.54
N GLY A 229 -1.67 2.89 -5.61
CA GLY A 229 -0.42 2.17 -5.81
C GLY A 229 0.80 3.02 -5.46
N ASP A 230 1.97 2.38 -5.46
CA ASP A 230 3.25 3.04 -5.11
C ASP A 230 4.07 3.47 -6.35
N HIS A 231 3.49 3.30 -7.54
CA HIS A 231 4.14 3.66 -8.80
C HIS A 231 4.20 5.18 -8.94
N PHE A 232 5.41 5.72 -9.03
CA PHE A 232 5.66 7.18 -9.08
C PHE A 232 5.08 7.94 -7.88
N GLY A 233 5.09 7.32 -6.70
CA GLY A 233 4.45 7.85 -5.49
C GLY A 233 3.04 7.28 -5.33
N ASP A 234 2.18 8.00 -4.60
CA ASP A 234 0.79 7.62 -4.35
C ASP A 234 -0.08 7.86 -5.59
N SER A 235 0.07 7.03 -6.63
CA SER A 235 -0.72 7.14 -7.86
C SER A 235 -2.01 6.33 -7.79
N VAL A 236 -2.98 6.69 -8.63
CA VAL A 236 -4.27 5.97 -8.71
C VAL A 236 -4.10 4.70 -9.54
N ALA A 237 -3.95 3.57 -8.86
CA ALA A 237 -3.70 2.27 -9.47
C ALA A 237 -4.94 1.68 -10.14
N GLY A 238 -6.10 1.92 -9.52
CA GLY A 238 -7.39 1.43 -10.00
C GLY A 238 -8.56 2.21 -9.40
N ILE A 239 -9.75 1.94 -9.93
CA ILE A 239 -11.01 2.55 -9.52
C ILE A 239 -12.12 1.50 -9.59
N GLN A 240 -13.00 1.48 -8.59
CA GLN A 240 -14.25 0.73 -8.61
C GLN A 240 -15.40 1.73 -8.39
N PRO A 241 -16.21 2.05 -9.41
CA PRO A 241 -17.28 3.00 -9.25
C PRO A 241 -18.36 2.44 -8.32
N ILE A 242 -19.03 3.33 -7.59
CA ILE A 242 -20.16 3.00 -6.74
C ILE A 242 -21.40 3.65 -7.36
N TYR A 243 -22.38 2.82 -7.65
CA TYR A 243 -23.66 3.24 -8.22
C TYR A 243 -24.74 3.21 -7.15
N GLN A 244 -25.74 4.06 -7.28
CA GLN A 244 -26.98 3.94 -6.52
C GLN A 244 -28.11 3.56 -7.48
N VAL A 245 -28.82 2.49 -7.15
CA VAL A 245 -29.98 1.99 -7.89
C VAL A 245 -31.15 1.96 -6.91
N GLY A 246 -32.03 2.95 -6.98
CA GLY A 246 -33.10 3.13 -5.99
C GLY A 246 -32.55 3.37 -4.59
N ASP A 247 -32.79 2.42 -3.68
CA ASP A 247 -32.44 2.45 -2.26
C ASP A 247 -31.17 1.67 -1.91
N GLU A 248 -30.45 1.14 -2.90
CA GLU A 248 -29.25 0.33 -2.69
C GLU A 248 -28.02 0.93 -3.39
N TYR A 249 -26.85 0.79 -2.75
CA TYR A 249 -25.58 0.98 -3.44
C TYR A 249 -25.11 -0.32 -4.07
N VAL A 250 -24.63 -0.23 -5.31
CA VAL A 250 -24.10 -1.33 -6.09
C VAL A 250 -22.67 -1.01 -6.48
N LYS A 251 -21.73 -1.89 -6.12
CA LYS A 251 -20.34 -1.78 -6.56
C LYS A 251 -20.23 -2.19 -8.03
N GLY A 252 -19.53 -1.35 -8.80
CA GLY A 252 -19.12 -1.68 -10.15
C GLY A 252 -17.96 -2.67 -10.20
N LYS A 253 -17.41 -2.88 -11.40
CA LYS A 253 -16.21 -3.68 -11.61
C LYS A 253 -14.96 -2.91 -11.17
N ILE A 254 -13.97 -3.64 -10.66
CA ILE A 254 -12.64 -3.06 -10.43
C ILE A 254 -12.00 -2.81 -11.80
N CYS A 255 -11.69 -1.55 -12.07
CA CYS A 255 -11.05 -1.08 -13.29
C CYS A 255 -9.62 -0.61 -12.95
N GLY A 256 -8.60 -1.36 -13.41
CA GLY A 256 -7.21 -1.11 -13.04
C GLY A 256 -6.66 -2.17 -12.09
N ASN A 257 -5.62 -1.81 -11.32
CA ASN A 257 -5.00 -2.72 -10.37
C ASN A 257 -5.59 -2.50 -8.97
N GLU A 258 -6.03 -3.57 -8.33
CA GLU A 258 -6.45 -3.55 -6.93
C GLU A 258 -5.19 -3.51 -6.02
N THR A 259 -5.22 -2.67 -4.98
CA THR A 259 -4.13 -2.56 -4.00
C THR A 259 -4.65 -2.76 -2.57
N ASP A 260 -3.75 -2.81 -1.60
CA ASP A 260 -4.08 -2.90 -0.18
C ASP A 260 -4.49 -1.54 0.44
N ARG A 261 -4.54 -0.47 -0.36
CA ARG A 261 -4.89 0.89 0.07
C ARG A 261 -6.15 1.41 -0.63
N PRO A 262 -7.34 0.82 -0.39
CA PRO A 262 -8.58 1.36 -0.91
C PRO A 262 -8.96 2.66 -0.17
N ILE A 263 -9.40 3.67 -0.92
CA ILE A 263 -9.99 4.90 -0.39
C ILE A 263 -11.38 5.05 -0.99
N GLN A 264 -12.40 4.89 -0.14
CA GLN A 264 -13.79 5.07 -0.53
C GLN A 264 -14.18 6.55 -0.48
N GLN A 265 -14.76 7.04 -1.57
CA GLN A 265 -15.45 8.32 -1.61
C GLN A 265 -16.90 8.12 -2.03
N LEU A 266 -17.80 8.75 -1.30
CA LEU A 266 -19.23 8.79 -1.58
C LEU A 266 -19.70 10.24 -1.54
N ALA A 267 -20.70 10.54 -2.36
CA ALA A 267 -21.47 11.75 -2.23
C ALA A 267 -22.23 11.76 -0.88
N GLU A 268 -22.46 12.96 -0.36
CA GLU A 268 -23.48 13.26 0.64
C GLU A 268 -24.88 12.81 0.17
N SER A 269 -25.83 12.74 1.12
CA SER A 269 -27.20 12.29 0.86
C SER A 269 -27.86 13.02 -0.32
N GLY A 270 -28.40 12.25 -1.28
CA GLY A 270 -29.02 12.80 -2.49
C GLY A 270 -28.04 13.38 -3.52
N GLY A 271 -26.74 13.35 -3.23
CA GLY A 271 -25.69 13.75 -4.15
C GLY A 271 -25.33 12.64 -5.14
N VAL A 272 -24.91 13.06 -6.33
CA VAL A 272 -24.40 12.17 -7.39
C VAL A 272 -23.10 12.75 -7.95
N VAL A 273 -22.31 11.91 -8.62
CA VAL A 273 -21.11 12.36 -9.33
C VAL A 273 -21.52 13.22 -10.53
N ALA A 274 -20.92 14.41 -10.60
CA ALA A 274 -21.16 15.44 -11.62
C ALA A 274 -19.94 15.69 -12.51
N GLY A 275 -18.79 15.13 -12.17
CA GLY A 275 -17.53 15.34 -12.88
C GLY A 275 -16.33 14.81 -12.13
N VAL A 276 -15.15 15.12 -12.65
CA VAL A 276 -13.86 14.70 -12.10
C VAL A 276 -12.78 15.73 -12.40
N LYS A 277 -11.93 15.98 -11.42
CA LYS A 277 -10.61 16.57 -11.60
C LYS A 277 -9.57 15.47 -11.47
N ALA A 278 -8.63 15.42 -12.39
CA ALA A 278 -7.51 14.50 -12.36
C ALA A 278 -6.20 15.27 -12.52
N ARG A 279 -5.13 14.73 -11.97
CA ARG A 279 -3.77 15.14 -12.33
C ARG A 279 -3.09 13.98 -13.02
N ILE A 280 -2.61 14.24 -14.23
CA ILE A 280 -2.13 13.20 -15.13
C ILE A 280 -0.78 13.58 -15.71
N GLY A 281 0.22 12.74 -15.45
CA GLY A 281 1.56 12.79 -16.03
C GLY A 281 1.78 11.65 -17.03
N LEU A 282 2.72 10.76 -16.71
CA LEU A 282 2.87 9.49 -17.44
C LEU A 282 1.74 8.52 -17.11
N ILE A 283 1.26 8.59 -15.86
CA ILE A 283 0.16 7.83 -15.27
C ILE A 283 -0.80 8.80 -14.58
N MET A 284 -1.86 8.29 -13.96
CA MET A 284 -2.80 9.06 -13.15
C MET A 284 -2.25 9.27 -11.74
N ASP A 285 -1.79 10.48 -11.47
CA ASP A 285 -1.16 10.83 -10.20
C ASP A 285 -2.21 11.05 -9.10
N SER A 286 -3.32 11.73 -9.42
CA SER A 286 -4.45 11.90 -8.50
C SER A 286 -5.80 12.13 -9.19
N VAL A 287 -6.86 11.89 -8.44
CA VAL A 287 -8.26 12.08 -8.83
C VAL A 287 -9.04 12.73 -7.68
N GLN A 288 -9.99 13.60 -8.03
CA GLN A 288 -10.95 14.20 -7.11
C GLN A 288 -12.32 14.22 -7.81
N LEU A 289 -13.32 13.58 -7.22
CA LEU A 289 -14.68 13.59 -7.75
C LEU A 289 -15.36 14.93 -7.45
N ALA A 290 -16.14 15.41 -8.41
CA ALA A 290 -17.07 16.50 -8.23
C ALA A 290 -18.46 15.92 -8.02
N TYR A 291 -19.16 16.41 -7.01
CA TYR A 291 -20.50 15.98 -6.64
C TYR A 291 -21.49 17.14 -6.81
N GLY A 292 -22.77 16.81 -6.94
CA GLY A 292 -23.85 17.78 -6.84
C GLY A 292 -25.18 17.08 -6.50
N PRO A 293 -26.13 17.78 -5.88
CA PRO A 293 -27.42 17.21 -5.53
C PRO A 293 -28.24 16.91 -6.80
N LEU A 294 -28.89 15.75 -6.81
CA LEU A 294 -29.79 15.37 -7.89
C LEU A 294 -31.20 15.93 -7.65
N GLN A 295 -31.66 16.82 -8.51
CA GLN A 295 -32.99 17.42 -8.48
C GLN A 295 -33.82 16.91 -9.66
N GLY A 296 -34.64 15.89 -9.40
CA GLY A 296 -35.39 15.18 -10.44
C GLY A 296 -34.43 14.45 -11.40
N THR A 297 -34.26 15.00 -12.61
CA THR A 297 -33.44 14.39 -13.67
C THR A 297 -32.17 15.18 -13.99
N LYS A 298 -31.78 16.15 -13.16
CA LYS A 298 -30.60 16.98 -13.37
C LYS A 298 -29.82 17.18 -12.08
N VAL A 299 -28.51 17.28 -12.22
CA VAL A 299 -27.62 17.69 -11.13
C VAL A 299 -27.62 19.21 -11.07
N ASP A 300 -27.75 19.80 -9.88
CA ASP A 300 -27.61 21.25 -9.70
C ASP A 300 -26.11 21.62 -9.57
N PRO A 301 -25.48 22.21 -10.61
CA PRO A 301 -24.06 22.53 -10.56
C PRO A 301 -23.74 23.67 -9.59
N LYS A 302 -24.74 24.47 -9.18
CA LYS A 302 -24.52 25.61 -8.26
C LYS A 302 -24.31 25.16 -6.82
N GLN A 303 -24.78 23.97 -6.49
CA GLN A 303 -24.61 23.33 -5.18
C GLN A 303 -23.55 22.22 -5.24
N GLY A 304 -22.68 22.27 -6.26
CA GLY A 304 -21.62 21.29 -6.40
C GLY A 304 -20.50 21.48 -5.37
N TYR A 305 -19.88 20.38 -4.97
CA TYR A 305 -18.69 20.35 -4.11
C TYR A 305 -17.70 19.32 -4.61
N PHE A 306 -16.49 19.34 -4.05
CA PHE A 306 -15.44 18.38 -4.39
C PHE A 306 -15.19 17.46 -3.21
N GLY A 307 -14.98 16.17 -3.49
CA GLY A 307 -14.46 15.22 -2.51
C GLY A 307 -12.99 15.47 -2.17
N ASP A 308 -12.39 14.55 -1.42
CA ASP A 308 -10.95 14.62 -1.15
C ASP A 308 -10.13 14.41 -2.43
N LEU A 309 -8.93 15.00 -2.48
CA LEU A 309 -7.97 14.70 -3.53
C LEU A 309 -7.28 13.37 -3.19
N ILE A 310 -7.45 12.38 -4.07
CA ILE A 310 -6.93 11.03 -3.88
C ILE A 310 -5.69 10.83 -4.76
N GLY A 311 -4.56 10.54 -4.13
CA GLY A 311 -3.27 10.33 -4.78
C GLY A 311 -2.28 11.47 -4.53
N SER A 312 -1.32 11.66 -5.44
CA SER A 312 -0.22 12.61 -5.30
C SER A 312 -0.43 13.92 -6.07
N ASP A 313 0.40 14.94 -5.78
CA ASP A 313 0.36 16.26 -6.41
C ASP A 313 1.07 16.32 -7.78
N GLY A 314 1.50 15.17 -8.31
CA GLY A 314 2.15 15.01 -9.61
C GLY A 314 1.26 15.40 -10.80
N GLY A 315 1.78 15.25 -12.02
CA GLY A 315 1.01 15.43 -13.26
C GLY A 315 0.51 16.84 -13.55
N SER A 316 -0.12 16.99 -14.73
CA SER A 316 -0.81 18.20 -15.16
C SER A 316 -2.31 18.11 -14.85
N PRO A 317 -2.94 19.18 -14.36
CA PRO A 317 -4.37 19.17 -14.06
C PRO A 317 -5.19 19.00 -15.34
N LYS A 318 -6.25 18.19 -15.24
CA LYS A 318 -7.28 17.93 -16.25
C LYS A 318 -8.62 17.82 -15.54
N ASP A 319 -9.65 18.38 -16.13
CA ASP A 319 -10.97 18.42 -15.54
C ASP A 319 -12.04 18.10 -16.58
N PHE A 320 -13.09 17.44 -16.10
CA PHE A 320 -14.29 17.15 -16.87
C PHE A 320 -15.51 17.34 -15.96
N TYR A 321 -16.51 18.07 -16.45
CA TYR A 321 -17.80 18.24 -15.78
C TYR A 321 -18.92 17.89 -16.75
N ALA A 322 -19.96 17.25 -16.23
CA ALA A 322 -21.09 16.79 -17.02
C ALA A 322 -22.17 17.86 -17.25
N GLU A 323 -21.91 19.14 -16.93
CA GLU A 323 -22.81 20.27 -17.21
C GLU A 323 -24.25 20.08 -16.69
N GLY A 324 -24.41 19.53 -15.49
CA GLY A 324 -25.72 19.26 -14.87
C GLY A 324 -26.35 17.92 -15.24
N HIS A 325 -25.63 17.09 -16.01
CA HIS A 325 -26.01 15.70 -16.27
C HIS A 325 -25.38 14.76 -15.23
N SER A 326 -26.00 13.59 -15.03
CA SER A 326 -25.47 12.55 -14.14
C SER A 326 -24.52 11.60 -14.89
N ILE A 327 -23.65 10.94 -14.13
CA ILE A 327 -22.71 9.95 -14.67
C ILE A 327 -23.29 8.53 -14.53
N ALA A 328 -23.37 7.78 -15.64
CA ALA A 328 -23.79 6.38 -15.70
C ALA A 328 -22.61 5.40 -15.55
N GLY A 329 -21.37 5.85 -15.52
CA GLY A 329 -20.23 4.95 -15.46
C GLY A 329 -18.93 5.57 -15.91
N ILE A 330 -17.92 4.71 -16.05
CA ILE A 330 -16.56 5.09 -16.35
C ILE A 330 -15.98 4.24 -17.48
N PHE A 331 -14.99 4.77 -18.16
CA PHE A 331 -14.15 4.03 -19.09
C PHE A 331 -12.74 4.60 -19.06
N GLY A 332 -11.77 3.89 -19.63
CA GLY A 332 -10.41 4.40 -19.70
C GLY A 332 -9.41 3.32 -20.05
N THR A 333 -8.16 3.56 -19.68
CA THR A 333 -7.08 2.59 -19.87
C THR A 333 -6.18 2.52 -18.64
N TYR A 334 -5.57 1.36 -18.43
CA TYR A 334 -4.60 1.11 -17.37
C TYR A 334 -3.48 0.22 -17.87
N GLU A 335 -2.32 0.29 -17.22
CA GLU A 335 -1.25 -0.67 -17.43
C GLU A 335 -1.22 -1.66 -16.27
N GLN A 336 -1.21 -2.95 -16.59
CA GLN A 336 -1.19 -4.02 -15.59
C GLN A 336 0.02 -3.85 -14.66
N ASP A 337 -0.20 -4.05 -13.37
CA ASP A 337 0.77 -3.87 -12.30
C ASP A 337 1.31 -2.43 -12.12
N LYS A 338 0.82 -1.45 -12.89
CA LYS A 338 1.13 -0.02 -12.69
C LYS A 338 -0.12 0.72 -12.22
N SER A 339 -0.62 1.64 -13.05
CA SER A 339 -1.68 2.57 -12.68
C SER A 339 -2.64 2.87 -13.81
N LEU A 340 -3.72 3.59 -13.48
CA LEU A 340 -4.60 4.17 -14.49
C LEU A 340 -3.79 5.12 -15.37
N MET A 341 -3.99 5.01 -16.68
CA MET A 341 -3.34 5.85 -17.70
C MET A 341 -4.30 6.91 -18.22
N SER A 342 -5.59 6.59 -18.20
CA SER A 342 -6.66 7.51 -18.60
C SER A 342 -8.00 7.19 -17.95
N LEU A 343 -8.87 8.18 -17.85
CA LEU A 343 -10.22 8.08 -17.30
C LEU A 343 -11.19 8.97 -18.08
N GLY A 344 -12.33 8.42 -18.46
CA GLY A 344 -13.47 9.09 -19.05
C GLY A 344 -14.76 8.63 -18.37
N MET A 345 -15.84 9.36 -18.63
CA MET A 345 -17.14 9.20 -17.98
C MET A 345 -18.23 8.95 -19.00
N TYR A 346 -19.19 8.08 -18.66
CA TYR A 346 -20.44 7.93 -19.41
C TYR A 346 -21.46 8.92 -18.87
N VAL A 347 -21.84 9.91 -19.67
CA VAL A 347 -22.75 11.01 -19.29
C VAL A 347 -24.17 10.70 -19.76
N ILE A 348 -25.15 10.81 -18.85
CA ILE A 348 -26.57 10.61 -19.17
C ILE A 348 -27.20 11.92 -19.64
N GLN A 349 -27.30 12.11 -20.96
CA GLN A 349 -27.86 13.31 -21.59
C GLN A 349 -29.35 13.51 -21.29
N ARG A 350 -30.09 12.41 -21.12
CA ARG A 350 -31.53 12.45 -20.87
C ARG A 350 -31.94 11.35 -19.91
N MET A 351 -32.25 11.76 -18.68
CA MET A 351 -32.92 10.93 -17.69
C MET A 351 -34.42 11.18 -17.71
N GLN A 352 -35.20 10.15 -17.41
CA GLN A 352 -36.62 10.24 -17.15
C GLN A 352 -36.86 9.76 -15.73
N VAL A 353 -37.66 10.49 -14.96
CA VAL A 353 -38.22 9.92 -13.73
C VAL A 353 -39.15 8.83 -14.21
N SER A 354 -38.76 7.58 -13.99
CA SER A 354 -39.73 6.52 -14.10
C SER A 354 -40.59 6.68 -12.86
N GLU A 355 -41.87 6.97 -13.03
CA GLU A 355 -42.83 6.40 -12.10
C GLU A 355 -42.51 4.91 -12.12
N LEU A 356 -41.89 4.39 -11.06
CA LEU A 356 -41.73 2.96 -10.95
C LEU A 356 -43.12 2.40 -11.22
N PRO A 357 -43.28 1.39 -12.11
CA PRO A 357 -44.35 0.44 -11.86
C PRO A 357 -44.07 -0.06 -10.45
N ALA A 358 -44.83 0.44 -9.47
CA ALA A 358 -44.59 0.30 -8.04
C ALA A 358 -44.08 -1.11 -7.82
N LYS A 359 -42.82 -1.28 -7.38
CA LYS A 359 -42.07 -2.56 -7.35
C LYS A 359 -43.07 -3.67 -7.04
N HIS A 360 -43.65 -4.28 -8.07
CA HIS A 360 -44.84 -5.09 -7.83
C HIS A 360 -44.28 -6.33 -7.19
N GLU A 361 -44.41 -6.37 -5.87
CA GLU A 361 -43.82 -7.40 -5.05
C GLU A 361 -44.43 -8.71 -5.56
N MET A 362 -43.57 -9.69 -5.83
CA MET A 362 -44.05 -11.03 -6.14
C MET A 362 -44.96 -11.45 -4.99
N ARG A 363 -46.25 -11.60 -5.30
CA ARG A 363 -47.28 -11.90 -4.33
C ARG A 363 -47.96 -13.18 -4.74
N THR A 364 -48.38 -13.96 -3.76
CA THR A 364 -49.26 -15.09 -4.01
C THR A 364 -50.69 -14.60 -4.24
N PHE A 365 -51.15 -14.64 -5.49
CA PHE A 365 -52.54 -14.40 -5.86
C PHE A 365 -53.33 -15.70 -5.72
N THR A 366 -54.46 -15.64 -5.03
CA THR A 366 -55.31 -16.79 -4.71
C THR A 366 -56.66 -16.66 -5.40
N SER A 367 -57.22 -17.76 -5.90
CA SER A 367 -58.57 -17.80 -6.47
C SER A 367 -59.64 -17.55 -5.41
N ALA A 368 -60.82 -17.08 -5.83
CA ALA A 368 -61.95 -16.76 -4.95
C ALA A 368 -62.46 -17.97 -4.15
N ASP A 369 -62.27 -19.19 -4.65
CA ASP A 369 -62.59 -20.44 -3.97
C ASP A 369 -61.43 -21.02 -3.14
N GLY A 370 -60.27 -20.36 -3.14
CA GLY A 370 -59.06 -20.79 -2.42
C GLY A 370 -58.34 -22.00 -3.00
N LYS A 371 -58.79 -22.56 -4.14
CA LYS A 371 -58.24 -23.80 -4.70
C LYS A 371 -56.96 -23.62 -5.50
N PHE A 372 -56.73 -22.42 -6.04
CA PHE A 372 -55.58 -22.12 -6.89
C PHE A 372 -54.83 -20.93 -6.33
N SER A 373 -53.51 -21.03 -6.27
CA SER A 373 -52.62 -19.95 -5.87
C SER A 373 -51.46 -19.85 -6.84
N VAL A 374 -51.04 -18.63 -7.17
CA VAL A 374 -49.93 -18.37 -8.07
C VAL A 374 -49.07 -17.25 -7.54
N GLU A 375 -47.77 -17.49 -7.42
CA GLU A 375 -46.81 -16.44 -7.13
C GLU A 375 -46.53 -15.66 -8.41
N ALA A 376 -46.98 -14.41 -8.44
CA ALA A 376 -46.89 -13.57 -9.62
C ALA A 376 -46.78 -12.09 -9.25
N LYS A 377 -46.38 -11.31 -10.24
CA LYS A 377 -46.29 -9.86 -10.26
C LYS A 377 -47.53 -9.29 -10.95
N LEU A 378 -48.26 -8.38 -10.30
CA LEU A 378 -49.34 -7.65 -10.97
C LEU A 378 -48.73 -6.75 -12.05
N LEU A 379 -49.15 -6.92 -13.31
CA LEU A 379 -48.68 -6.08 -14.42
C LEU A 379 -49.61 -4.91 -14.69
N LYS A 380 -50.90 -5.19 -14.84
CA LYS A 380 -51.95 -4.20 -15.06
C LYS A 380 -53.34 -4.78 -14.80
N VAL A 381 -54.28 -3.89 -14.49
CA VAL A 381 -55.72 -4.18 -14.59
C VAL A 381 -56.20 -3.75 -15.97
N ASN A 382 -56.86 -4.65 -16.68
CA ASN A 382 -57.41 -4.40 -18.01
C ASN A 382 -58.81 -3.79 -17.91
N ASP A 383 -59.20 -3.02 -18.93
CA ASP A 383 -60.52 -2.36 -19.00
C ASP A 383 -61.69 -3.37 -19.06
N ASP A 384 -61.42 -4.64 -19.40
CA ASP A 384 -62.38 -5.74 -19.42
C ASP A 384 -62.64 -6.38 -18.04
N GLY A 385 -62.02 -5.85 -16.98
CA GLY A 385 -62.12 -6.37 -15.62
C GLY A 385 -61.23 -7.59 -15.33
N THR A 386 -60.29 -7.94 -16.22
CA THR A 386 -59.24 -8.94 -15.96
C THR A 386 -57.97 -8.30 -15.42
N VAL A 387 -57.12 -9.08 -14.74
CA VAL A 387 -55.76 -8.68 -14.36
C VAL A 387 -54.72 -9.51 -15.10
N SER A 388 -53.68 -8.84 -15.59
CA SER A 388 -52.51 -9.49 -16.17
C SER A 388 -51.46 -9.69 -15.07
N LEU A 389 -51.06 -10.94 -14.84
CA LEU A 389 -50.05 -11.31 -13.85
C LEU A 389 -48.83 -11.95 -14.56
N GLU A 390 -47.62 -11.68 -14.08
CA GLU A 390 -46.38 -12.31 -14.57
C GLU A 390 -45.80 -13.22 -13.49
N LYS A 391 -45.71 -14.52 -13.76
CA LYS A 391 -45.15 -15.49 -12.80
C LYS A 391 -43.64 -15.34 -12.65
N ALA A 392 -43.06 -16.04 -11.69
CA ALA A 392 -41.61 -16.10 -11.46
C ALA A 392 -40.82 -16.61 -12.69
N ASP A 393 -41.44 -17.43 -13.54
CA ASP A 393 -40.85 -17.93 -14.78
C ASP A 393 -40.97 -16.97 -15.98
N GLY A 394 -41.52 -15.77 -15.77
CA GLY A 394 -41.77 -14.76 -16.80
C GLY A 394 -43.02 -15.03 -17.66
N SER A 395 -43.73 -16.15 -17.44
CA SER A 395 -44.97 -16.42 -18.15
C SER A 395 -46.08 -15.48 -17.68
N LYS A 396 -46.84 -14.95 -18.65
CA LYS A 396 -47.94 -14.03 -18.39
C LYS A 396 -49.26 -14.80 -18.39
N ILE A 397 -50.07 -14.59 -17.36
CA ILE A 397 -51.41 -15.14 -17.24
C ILE A 397 -52.42 -13.99 -17.09
N SER A 398 -53.64 -14.22 -17.53
CA SER A 398 -54.76 -13.31 -17.29
C SER A 398 -55.81 -14.03 -16.47
N ALA A 399 -56.32 -13.37 -15.43
CA ALA A 399 -57.39 -13.89 -14.59
C ALA A 399 -58.48 -12.82 -14.41
N PRO A 400 -59.78 -13.15 -14.48
CA PRO A 400 -60.84 -12.22 -14.12
C PRO A 400 -60.67 -11.73 -12.68
N THR A 401 -60.79 -10.42 -12.43
CA THR A 401 -60.63 -9.87 -11.06
C THR A 401 -61.63 -10.50 -10.09
N ALA A 402 -62.84 -10.82 -10.56
CA ALA A 402 -63.87 -11.52 -9.78
C ALA A 402 -63.49 -12.97 -9.41
N SER A 403 -62.54 -13.59 -10.11
CA SER A 403 -62.05 -14.94 -9.83
C SER A 403 -60.97 -14.98 -8.75
N LEU A 404 -60.49 -13.83 -8.26
CA LEU A 404 -59.48 -13.73 -7.21
C LEU A 404 -60.11 -13.58 -5.82
N SER A 405 -59.34 -13.91 -4.79
CA SER A 405 -59.73 -13.78 -3.38
C SER A 405 -60.08 -12.33 -3.01
N ASP A 406 -60.86 -12.14 -1.95
CA ASP A 406 -61.23 -10.79 -1.47
C ASP A 406 -60.01 -9.92 -1.14
N ASP A 407 -58.98 -10.52 -0.54
CA ASP A 407 -57.73 -9.85 -0.18
C ASP A 407 -56.96 -9.39 -1.42
N ASP A 408 -56.87 -10.25 -2.44
CA ASP A 408 -56.19 -9.92 -3.70
C ASP A 408 -56.97 -8.87 -4.49
N ARG A 409 -58.31 -8.94 -4.48
CA ARG A 409 -59.17 -7.88 -5.05
C ARG A 409 -58.99 -6.55 -4.34
N ALA A 410 -58.84 -6.55 -3.02
CA ALA A 410 -58.56 -5.33 -2.25
C ALA A 410 -57.18 -4.75 -2.59
N TYR A 411 -56.17 -5.61 -2.71
CA TYR A 411 -54.83 -5.20 -3.15
C TYR A 411 -54.85 -4.60 -4.56
N ILE A 412 -55.52 -5.24 -5.52
CA ILE A 412 -55.64 -4.73 -6.89
C ILE A 412 -56.28 -3.35 -6.91
N ARG A 413 -57.36 -3.12 -6.15
CA ARG A 413 -58.01 -1.81 -6.04
C ARG A 413 -57.13 -0.74 -5.40
N ALA A 414 -56.22 -1.12 -4.51
CA ALA A 414 -55.28 -0.19 -3.87
C ALA A 414 -54.09 0.17 -4.78
N ASN A 415 -53.86 -0.59 -5.86
CA ASN A 415 -52.76 -0.41 -6.82
C ASN A 415 -53.25 -0.04 -8.23
N GLN A 416 -54.55 0.25 -8.39
CA GLN A 416 -55.10 0.99 -9.53
C GLN A 416 -54.96 2.49 -9.28
#